data_AF-A0A8B6CMR0-F1
#
_entry.id   AF-A0A8B6CMR0-F1
#
_cell.length_a   1.000
_cell.length_b   1.000
_cell.length_c   1.000
_cell.angle_alpha   90.00
_cell.angle_beta   90.00
_cell.angle_gamma   90.00
#
_symmetry.space_group_name_H-M   'P 1'
#
loop_
_entity.id
_entity.type
_entity.pdbx_description
1 polymer ?
#
loop_
_entity_poly.entity_id
_entity_poly.type
_entity_poly.pdbx_seq_one_letter_code
_entity_poly.pdbx_strand_id
1 'polypeptide(L)'
;MVKDSITKCSTNMRTCITAEERLSLTLKYLATGESYRSLSYSFRIAPSTVCSIIPEVCDSLYQALKDTYMKVPSTPEEWEEIATDFYEKWNYPNCLGAIDGKHIVVQAPSNSGSYYYNYKHTHSIVLMALVDANYRFTYVDVGSNGRVSDGGVFRQCTLQESIENELINFRGPKELPGRDKKVPFVVVGDEAFPLKEYLMKPYPQRCGLDDSQRIFKL
;
A
#
# COMPACT_ATOMS: atom_id res chain seq x y z
N MET A 1 -16.88 -15.99 4.09
CA MET A 1 -16.60 -14.64 3.56
C MET A 1 -16.61 -14.61 2.04
N VAL A 2 -15.82 -15.42 1.33
CA VAL A 2 -15.76 -15.38 -0.16
C VAL A 2 -16.37 -16.59 -0.87
N LYS A 3 -16.91 -17.58 -0.14
CA LYS A 3 -17.36 -18.86 -0.72
C LYS A 3 -18.37 -18.65 -1.84
N ASP A 4 -19.39 -17.83 -1.61
CA ASP A 4 -20.47 -17.63 -2.58
C ASP A 4 -19.99 -16.90 -3.84
N SER A 5 -19.04 -15.96 -3.73
CA SER A 5 -18.53 -15.21 -4.88
C SER A 5 -17.59 -16.02 -5.78
N ILE A 6 -16.91 -17.02 -5.22
CA ILE A 6 -15.96 -17.87 -5.98
C ILE A 6 -16.56 -19.22 -6.38
N THR A 7 -17.76 -19.56 -5.91
CA THR A 7 -18.46 -20.80 -6.28
C THR A 7 -18.90 -20.73 -7.75
N LYS A 8 -18.73 -21.84 -8.48
CA LYS A 8 -19.19 -22.00 -9.86
C LYS A 8 -20.18 -23.16 -9.93
N CYS A 9 -21.04 -23.16 -10.95
CA CYS A 9 -21.99 -24.25 -11.18
C CYS A 9 -21.37 -25.37 -12.01
N SER A 10 -21.67 -26.61 -11.64
CA SER A 10 -21.39 -27.76 -12.51
C SER A 10 -22.32 -27.73 -13.72
N THR A 11 -21.80 -28.10 -14.88
CA THR A 11 -22.59 -28.23 -16.11
C THR A 11 -22.66 -29.68 -16.54
N ASN A 12 -23.55 -30.00 -17.47
CA ASN A 12 -23.65 -31.35 -18.06
C ASN A 12 -22.35 -31.82 -18.73
N MET A 13 -21.44 -30.89 -19.07
CA MET A 13 -20.17 -31.18 -19.74
C MET A 13 -19.01 -31.39 -18.76
N ARG A 14 -19.03 -30.74 -17.59
CA ARG A 14 -17.95 -30.83 -16.59
C ARG A 14 -18.41 -30.44 -15.19
N THR A 15 -17.86 -31.14 -14.20
CA THR A 15 -17.93 -30.72 -12.80
C THR A 15 -17.11 -29.46 -12.58
N CYS A 16 -17.64 -28.52 -11.79
CA CYS A 16 -16.90 -27.32 -11.42
C CYS A 16 -15.80 -27.62 -10.40
N ILE A 17 -14.70 -26.88 -10.47
CA ILE A 17 -13.69 -26.86 -9.41
C ILE A 17 -14.32 -26.20 -8.19
N THR A 18 -14.18 -26.83 -7.03
CA THR A 18 -14.83 -26.38 -5.79
C THR A 18 -14.30 -25.02 -5.33
N ALA A 19 -15.10 -24.30 -4.54
CA ALA A 19 -14.68 -23.01 -3.97
C ALA A 19 -13.44 -23.17 -3.09
N GLU A 20 -13.37 -24.26 -2.33
CA GLU A 20 -12.28 -24.61 -1.43
C GLU A 20 -10.97 -24.88 -2.19
N GLU A 21 -11.02 -25.61 -3.31
CA GLU A 21 -9.87 -25.83 -4.18
C GLU A 21 -9.41 -24.55 -4.87
N ARG A 22 -10.34 -23.74 -5.37
CA ARG A 22 -10.03 -22.43 -5.99
C ARG A 22 -9.33 -21.51 -4.99
N LEU A 23 -9.84 -21.44 -3.76
CA LEU A 23 -9.23 -20.66 -2.70
C LEU A 23 -7.84 -21.20 -2.32
N SER A 24 -7.71 -22.51 -2.13
CA SER A 24 -6.43 -23.14 -1.77
C SER A 24 -5.36 -22.93 -2.83
N LEU A 25 -5.74 -23.01 -4.10
CA LEU A 25 -4.88 -22.75 -5.25
C LEU A 25 -4.37 -21.29 -5.24
N THR A 26 -5.28 -20.32 -5.05
CA THR A 26 -4.90 -18.90 -5.02
C THR A 26 -4.05 -18.58 -3.80
N LEU A 27 -4.36 -19.11 -2.62
CA LEU A 27 -3.54 -18.90 -1.43
C LEU A 27 -2.13 -19.49 -1.59
N LYS A 28 -2.00 -20.67 -2.19
CA LYS A 28 -0.68 -21.25 -2.48
C LYS A 28 0.10 -20.36 -3.45
N TYR A 29 -0.55 -19.84 -4.50
CA TYR A 29 0.08 -18.89 -5.42
C TYR A 29 0.62 -17.66 -4.68
N LEU A 30 -0.21 -17.00 -3.87
CA LEU A 30 0.16 -15.80 -3.13
C LEU A 30 1.28 -16.05 -2.10
N ALA A 31 1.29 -17.21 -1.46
CA ALA A 31 2.30 -17.54 -0.45
C ALA A 31 3.66 -17.94 -1.04
N THR A 32 3.68 -18.56 -2.23
CA THR A 32 4.90 -19.16 -2.79
C THR A 32 5.47 -18.41 -4.00
N GLY A 33 4.65 -17.67 -4.73
CA GLY A 33 5.03 -17.10 -6.02
C GLY A 33 5.29 -18.14 -7.12
N GLU A 34 4.80 -19.37 -6.97
CA GLU A 34 4.96 -20.42 -7.97
C GLU A 34 4.33 -20.03 -9.33
N SER A 35 4.95 -20.50 -10.43
CA SER A 35 4.37 -20.31 -11.76
C SER A 35 3.04 -21.05 -11.93
N TYR A 36 2.16 -20.53 -12.80
CA TYR A 36 0.90 -21.21 -13.14
C TYR A 36 1.09 -22.63 -13.67
N ARG A 37 2.23 -22.91 -14.32
CA ARG A 37 2.58 -24.25 -14.78
C ARG A 37 2.87 -25.19 -13.60
N SER A 38 3.61 -24.74 -12.58
CA SER A 38 3.83 -25.52 -11.35
C SER A 38 2.51 -25.84 -10.64
N LEU A 39 1.67 -24.82 -10.47
CA LEU A 39 0.37 -24.98 -9.83
C LEU A 39 -0.57 -25.90 -10.62
N SER A 40 -0.50 -25.86 -11.96
CA SER A 40 -1.28 -26.75 -12.82
C SER A 40 -1.01 -28.23 -12.54
N TYR A 41 0.26 -28.59 -12.31
CA TYR A 41 0.64 -29.96 -11.95
C TYR A 41 0.21 -30.31 -10.52
N SER A 42 0.37 -29.38 -9.57
CA SER A 42 0.02 -29.59 -8.15
C SER A 42 -1.47 -29.86 -7.96
N PHE A 43 -2.33 -29.06 -8.60
CA PHE A 43 -3.78 -29.14 -8.45
C PHE A 43 -4.48 -29.91 -9.57
N ARG A 44 -3.73 -30.38 -10.58
CA ARG A 44 -4.26 -31.06 -11.78
C ARG A 44 -5.30 -30.23 -12.54
N ILE A 45 -5.10 -28.92 -12.58
CA ILE A 45 -5.97 -27.95 -13.27
C ILE A 45 -5.22 -27.39 -14.47
N ALA A 46 -5.85 -27.29 -15.63
CA ALA A 46 -5.20 -26.74 -16.83
C ALA A 46 -4.65 -25.32 -16.59
N PRO A 47 -3.45 -24.96 -17.09
CA PRO A 47 -2.84 -23.64 -16.86
C PRO A 47 -3.73 -22.45 -17.26
N SER A 48 -4.52 -22.60 -18.33
CA SER A 48 -5.50 -21.59 -18.75
C SER A 48 -6.57 -21.34 -17.68
N THR A 49 -7.05 -22.40 -17.02
CA THR A 49 -8.04 -22.31 -15.95
C THR A 49 -7.42 -21.73 -14.68
N VAL A 50 -6.18 -22.10 -14.34
CA VAL A 50 -5.41 -21.48 -13.24
C VAL A 50 -5.29 -19.96 -13.44
N CYS A 51 -4.95 -19.53 -14.66
CA CYS A 51 -4.83 -18.12 -15.03
C CYS A 51 -6.13 -17.33 -14.86
N SER A 52 -7.29 -17.98 -14.96
CA SER A 52 -8.60 -17.35 -14.69
C SER A 52 -8.98 -17.39 -13.21
N ILE A 53 -8.70 -18.50 -12.51
CA ILE A 53 -9.08 -18.67 -11.10
C ILE A 53 -8.38 -17.65 -10.21
N ILE A 54 -7.07 -17.48 -10.38
CA ILE A 54 -6.27 -16.66 -9.46
C ILE A 54 -6.78 -15.22 -9.40
N PRO A 55 -6.93 -14.48 -10.53
CA PRO A 55 -7.49 -13.13 -10.51
C PRO A 55 -8.92 -13.08 -9.94
N GLU A 56 -9.82 -13.99 -10.35
CA GLU A 56 -11.20 -14.01 -9.85
C GLU A 56 -11.29 -14.16 -8.32
N VAL A 57 -10.44 -15.01 -7.75
CA VAL A 57 -10.38 -15.21 -6.30
C VAL A 57 -9.69 -14.03 -5.61
N CYS A 58 -8.63 -13.47 -6.19
CA CYS A 58 -7.99 -12.25 -5.66
C CYS A 58 -8.97 -11.08 -5.60
N ASP A 59 -9.77 -10.86 -6.65
CA ASP A 59 -10.79 -9.80 -6.67
C ASP A 59 -11.85 -10.04 -5.59
N SER A 60 -12.31 -11.28 -5.45
CA SER A 60 -13.26 -11.66 -4.39
C SER A 60 -12.70 -11.43 -2.99
N LEU A 61 -11.42 -11.78 -2.76
CA LEU A 61 -10.73 -11.54 -1.50
C LEU A 61 -10.57 -10.06 -1.23
N TYR A 62 -10.18 -9.28 -2.23
CA TYR A 62 -10.04 -7.84 -2.11
C TYR A 62 -11.38 -7.19 -1.72
N GLN A 63 -12.46 -7.48 -2.44
CA GLN A 63 -13.78 -6.91 -2.12
C GLN A 63 -14.28 -7.30 -0.73
N ALA A 64 -14.00 -8.53 -0.27
CA ALA A 64 -14.43 -8.99 1.05
C ALA A 64 -13.59 -8.46 2.22
N LEU A 65 -12.33 -8.08 1.98
CA LEU A 65 -11.38 -7.75 3.05
C LEU A 65 -10.96 -6.28 3.09
N LYS A 66 -11.04 -5.55 1.96
CA LYS A 66 -10.55 -4.16 1.86
C LYS A 66 -11.14 -3.24 2.93
N ASP A 67 -12.44 -3.33 3.19
CA ASP A 67 -13.12 -2.42 4.13
C ASP A 67 -12.79 -2.73 5.60
N THR A 68 -12.32 -3.95 5.87
CA THR A 68 -11.93 -4.38 7.22
C THR A 68 -10.45 -4.15 7.50
N TYR A 69 -9.58 -4.39 6.52
CA TYR A 69 -8.12 -4.39 6.71
C TYR A 69 -7.39 -3.21 6.08
N MET A 70 -8.03 -2.46 5.18
CA MET A 70 -7.48 -1.29 4.50
C MET A 70 -8.47 -0.13 4.60
N LYS A 71 -8.88 0.20 5.82
CA LYS A 71 -9.79 1.30 6.10
C LYS A 71 -9.00 2.60 6.24
N VAL A 72 -9.31 3.56 5.39
CA VAL A 72 -8.81 4.93 5.53
C VAL A 72 -9.52 5.58 6.73
N PRO A 73 -8.79 6.14 7.71
CA PRO A 73 -9.40 6.82 8.83
C PRO A 73 -10.24 8.00 8.33
N SER A 74 -11.49 8.03 8.78
CA SER A 74 -12.49 8.98 8.29
C SER A 74 -12.84 10.05 9.33
N THR A 75 -12.59 9.75 10.62
CA THR A 75 -12.88 10.68 11.71
C THR A 75 -11.61 11.25 12.34
N PRO A 76 -11.67 12.48 12.89
CA PRO A 76 -10.54 13.05 13.61
C PRO A 76 -10.09 12.19 14.80
N GLU A 77 -11.00 11.45 15.42
CA GLU A 77 -10.71 10.55 16.53
C GLU A 77 -9.87 9.33 16.09
N GLU A 78 -10.18 8.73 14.93
CA GLU A 78 -9.39 7.61 14.38
C GLU A 78 -7.97 8.05 14.03
N TRP A 79 -7.80 9.28 13.52
CA TRP A 79 -6.48 9.86 13.28
C TRP A 79 -5.71 10.14 14.58
N GLU A 80 -6.41 10.58 15.63
CA GLU A 80 -5.80 10.84 16.94
C GLU A 80 -5.35 9.53 17.62
N GLU A 81 -6.08 8.43 17.41
CA GLU A 81 -5.66 7.09 17.86
C GLU A 81 -4.34 6.67 17.19
N ILE A 82 -4.22 6.85 15.87
CA ILE A 82 -2.95 6.57 15.16
C ILE A 82 -1.80 7.41 15.71
N ALA A 83 -2.03 8.71 15.93
CA ALA A 83 -1.01 9.59 16.49
C ALA A 83 -0.60 9.23 17.91
N THR A 84 -1.54 8.71 18.70
CA THR A 84 -1.27 8.20 20.04
C THR A 84 -0.43 6.93 19.96
N ASP A 85 -0.78 5.99 19.09
CA ASP A 85 0.00 4.75 18.88
C ASP A 85 1.44 5.06 18.43
N PHE A 86 1.63 6.04 17.55
CA PHE A 86 2.97 6.47 17.13
C PHE A 86 3.77 7.08 18.29
N TYR A 87 3.11 7.84 19.16
CA TYR A 87 3.76 8.39 20.34
C TYR A 87 4.17 7.29 21.32
N GLU A 88 3.27 6.35 21.62
CA GLU A 88 3.53 5.28 22.59
C GLU A 88 4.59 4.28 22.11
N LYS A 89 4.59 3.92 20.81
CA LYS A 89 5.48 2.87 20.27
C LYS A 89 6.79 3.41 19.73
N TRP A 90 6.73 4.57 19.07
CA TRP A 90 7.84 5.12 18.29
C TRP A 90 8.37 6.43 18.86
N ASN A 91 7.79 6.92 19.97
CA ASN A 91 8.14 8.20 20.59
C ASN A 91 8.05 9.38 19.59
N TYR A 92 7.12 9.29 18.63
CA TYR A 92 6.91 10.32 17.62
C TYR A 92 5.49 10.90 17.74
N PRO A 93 5.33 12.03 18.47
CA PRO A 93 4.02 12.65 18.65
C PRO A 93 3.48 13.25 17.36
N ASN A 94 2.14 13.34 17.27
CA ASN A 94 1.41 13.94 16.14
C ASN A 94 1.73 13.32 14.76
N CYS A 95 2.16 12.05 14.71
CA CYS A 95 2.35 11.31 13.45
C CYS A 95 1.06 10.64 13.00
N LEU A 96 0.66 10.83 11.75
CA LEU A 96 -0.56 10.25 11.19
C LEU A 96 -0.30 8.97 10.40
N GLY A 97 0.96 8.63 10.18
CA GLY A 97 1.35 7.48 9.37
C GLY A 97 2.72 7.66 8.74
N ALA A 98 3.27 6.55 8.26
CA ALA A 98 4.45 6.55 7.42
C ALA A 98 4.05 6.24 5.98
N ILE A 99 4.50 7.06 5.04
CA ILE A 99 4.23 6.90 3.61
C ILE A 99 5.49 6.43 2.89
N ASP A 100 5.33 5.44 2.02
CA ASP A 100 6.41 4.94 1.17
C ASP A 100 5.89 4.43 -0.18
N GLY A 101 6.76 4.52 -1.18
CA GLY A 101 6.52 4.02 -2.53
C GLY A 101 7.32 2.75 -2.84
N LYS A 102 6.66 1.75 -3.40
CA LYS A 102 7.30 0.49 -3.81
C LYS A 102 7.11 0.22 -5.29
N HIS A 103 8.22 0.07 -6.00
CA HIS A 103 8.22 -0.43 -7.38
C HIS A 103 7.96 -1.94 -7.42
N ILE A 104 6.79 -2.33 -7.89
CA ILE A 104 6.44 -3.72 -8.21
C ILE A 104 6.93 -4.01 -9.62
N VAL A 105 7.92 -4.89 -9.75
CA VAL A 105 8.48 -5.28 -11.05
C VAL A 105 7.42 -6.05 -11.85
N VAL A 106 7.20 -5.62 -13.09
CA VAL A 106 6.29 -6.24 -14.04
C VAL A 106 6.98 -6.49 -15.36
N GLN A 107 6.48 -7.48 -16.11
CA GLN A 107 6.84 -7.59 -17.52
C GLN A 107 6.26 -6.39 -18.27
N ALA A 108 7.08 -5.74 -19.10
CA ALA A 108 6.63 -4.62 -19.93
C ALA A 108 5.45 -5.05 -20.81
N PRO A 109 4.34 -4.30 -20.79
CA PRO A 109 3.26 -4.52 -21.75
C PRO A 109 3.76 -4.34 -23.18
N SER A 110 3.16 -5.08 -24.12
CA SER A 110 3.48 -4.94 -25.54
C SER A 110 3.34 -3.48 -25.98
N ASN A 111 4.31 -2.98 -26.75
CA ASN A 111 4.35 -1.61 -27.27
C ASN A 111 4.41 -0.50 -26.20
N SER A 112 4.82 -0.78 -24.95
CA SER A 112 4.89 0.24 -23.89
C SER A 112 6.16 1.11 -23.89
N GLY A 113 7.16 0.79 -24.72
CA GLY A 113 8.45 1.48 -24.73
C GLY A 113 9.05 1.62 -23.32
N SER A 114 9.58 2.80 -22.99
CA SER A 114 10.14 3.13 -21.67
C SER A 114 9.11 3.59 -20.62
N TYR A 115 7.80 3.45 -20.88
CA TYR A 115 6.76 4.05 -20.03
C TYR A 115 6.76 3.49 -18.60
N TYR A 116 7.03 2.19 -18.46
CA TYR A 116 7.16 1.52 -17.15
C TYR A 116 8.62 1.40 -16.68
N TYR A 117 9.58 1.84 -17.50
CA TYR A 117 10.99 1.64 -17.24
C TYR A 117 11.48 2.59 -16.15
N ASN A 118 11.93 2.03 -15.04
CA ASN A 118 12.37 2.76 -13.86
C ASN A 118 13.89 2.96 -13.86
N TYR A 119 14.38 3.74 -12.89
CA TYR A 119 15.80 4.01 -12.69
C TYR A 119 16.62 2.77 -12.28
N LYS A 120 15.96 1.68 -11.86
CA LYS A 120 16.58 0.37 -11.55
C LYS A 120 16.69 -0.53 -12.79
N HIS A 121 16.55 0.03 -13.98
CA HIS A 121 16.62 -0.70 -15.25
C HIS A 121 15.59 -1.84 -15.40
N THR A 122 14.45 -1.73 -14.73
CA THR A 122 13.35 -2.70 -14.78
C THR A 122 12.03 -2.01 -15.14
N HIS A 123 11.04 -2.77 -15.63
CA HIS A 123 9.69 -2.25 -15.79
C HIS A 123 8.91 -2.46 -14.48
N SER A 124 8.20 -1.44 -14.01
CA SER A 124 7.47 -1.51 -12.75
C SER A 124 6.20 -0.68 -12.73
N ILE A 125 5.31 -1.02 -11.81
CA ILE A 125 4.18 -0.19 -11.37
C ILE A 125 4.49 0.25 -9.95
N VAL A 126 4.20 1.50 -9.62
CA VAL A 126 4.38 2.02 -8.26
C VAL A 126 3.15 1.70 -7.44
N LEU A 127 3.38 1.14 -6.26
CA LEU A 127 2.43 1.04 -5.16
C LEU A 127 2.82 2.09 -4.13
N MET A 128 1.92 3.02 -3.84
CA MET A 128 2.07 3.99 -2.76
C MET A 128 1.23 3.52 -1.58
N ALA A 129 1.80 3.52 -0.37
CA ALA A 129 1.09 3.08 0.81
C ALA A 129 1.35 3.97 2.02
N LEU A 130 0.30 4.20 2.79
CA LEU A 130 0.36 4.78 4.14
C LEU A 130 0.17 3.66 5.15
N VAL A 131 1.02 3.61 6.16
CA VAL A 131 0.94 2.63 7.25
C VAL A 131 0.82 3.31 8.61
N ASP A 132 0.10 2.68 9.53
CA ASP A 132 0.01 3.10 10.93
C ASP A 132 1.23 2.62 11.74
N ALA A 133 1.25 2.97 13.03
CA ALA A 133 2.28 2.54 13.97
C ALA A 133 2.33 1.02 14.21
N ASN A 134 1.29 0.28 13.79
CA ASN A 134 1.16 -1.17 13.91
C ASN A 134 1.57 -1.91 12.64
N TYR A 135 2.15 -1.22 11.66
CA TYR A 135 2.48 -1.75 10.33
C TYR A 135 1.25 -2.22 9.54
N ARG A 136 0.07 -1.64 9.80
CA ARG A 136 -1.15 -1.91 9.05
C ARG A 136 -1.33 -0.85 7.96
N PHE A 137 -1.74 -1.29 6.78
CA PHE A 137 -2.06 -0.39 5.68
C PHE A 137 -3.34 0.39 5.99
N THR A 138 -3.24 1.71 6.07
CA THR A 138 -4.39 2.61 6.22
C THR A 138 -4.84 3.16 4.88
N TYR A 139 -3.91 3.28 3.93
CA TYR A 139 -4.19 3.70 2.55
C TYR A 139 -3.24 3.00 1.59
N VAL A 140 -3.74 2.60 0.43
CA VAL A 140 -2.96 2.03 -0.66
C VAL A 140 -3.48 2.57 -1.98
N ASP A 141 -2.56 3.04 -2.81
CA ASP A 141 -2.82 3.45 -4.20
C ASP A 141 -1.88 2.69 -5.13
N VAL A 142 -2.43 2.08 -6.18
CA VAL A 142 -1.69 1.22 -7.12
C VAL A 142 -2.08 1.59 -8.54
N GLY A 143 -1.08 1.87 -9.38
CA GLY A 143 -1.32 2.05 -10.82
C GLY A 143 -0.43 3.08 -11.50
N SER A 144 0.29 3.90 -10.74
CA SER A 144 1.24 4.85 -11.33
C SER A 144 2.38 4.11 -12.04
N ASN A 145 2.78 4.60 -13.21
CA ASN A 145 3.85 3.95 -13.97
C ASN A 145 5.19 4.09 -13.23
N GLY A 146 6.07 3.09 -13.38
CA GLY A 146 7.36 3.02 -12.69
C GLY A 146 8.40 4.06 -13.09
N ARG A 147 8.10 4.94 -14.05
CA ARG A 147 8.99 6.04 -14.43
C ARG A 147 8.87 7.22 -13.46
N VAL A 148 7.72 7.37 -12.81
CA VAL A 148 7.45 8.46 -11.87
C VAL A 148 8.14 8.16 -10.53
N SER A 149 8.76 9.17 -9.91
CA SER A 149 9.33 9.07 -8.57
C SER A 149 8.25 9.06 -7.49
N ASP A 150 8.58 8.60 -6.27
CA ASP A 150 7.62 8.52 -5.17
C ASP A 150 6.97 9.87 -4.85
N GLY A 151 7.76 10.95 -4.84
CA GLY A 151 7.24 12.31 -4.70
C GLY A 151 6.35 12.79 -5.87
N GLY A 152 6.53 12.22 -7.07
CA GLY A 152 5.65 12.47 -8.22
C GLY A 152 4.35 11.68 -8.15
N VAL A 153 4.41 10.43 -7.69
CA VAL A 153 3.23 9.59 -7.42
C VAL A 153 2.38 10.19 -6.32
N PHE A 154 3.01 10.69 -5.25
CA PHE A 154 2.33 11.39 -4.17
C PHE A 154 1.56 12.64 -4.63
N ARG A 155 2.07 13.38 -5.61
CA ARG A 155 1.37 14.57 -6.15
C ARG A 155 0.12 14.21 -6.97
N GLN A 156 -0.04 12.95 -7.34
CA GLN A 156 -1.14 12.48 -8.19
C GLN A 156 -2.07 11.52 -7.43
N CYS A 157 -1.73 11.15 -6.19
CA CYS A 157 -2.55 10.22 -5.42
C CYS A 157 -3.74 10.93 -4.78
N THR A 158 -4.83 10.19 -4.61
CA THR A 158 -6.08 10.69 -4.02
C THR A 158 -5.91 11.14 -2.58
N LEU A 159 -4.88 10.62 -1.88
CA LEU A 159 -4.54 11.05 -0.52
C LEU A 159 -4.10 12.52 -0.48
N GLN A 160 -3.21 12.95 -1.38
CA GLN A 160 -2.71 14.33 -1.39
C GLN A 160 -3.82 15.32 -1.77
N GLU A 161 -4.65 14.98 -2.76
CA GLU A 161 -5.83 15.76 -3.14
C GLU A 161 -6.79 15.91 -1.96
N SER A 162 -7.00 14.83 -1.19
CA SER A 162 -7.86 14.86 -0.01
C SER A 162 -7.29 15.71 1.13
N ILE A 163 -5.96 15.68 1.34
CA ILE A 163 -5.29 16.52 2.35
C ILE A 163 -5.39 18.01 1.98
N GLU A 164 -5.09 18.36 0.72
CA GLU A 164 -5.04 19.76 0.29
C GLU A 164 -6.42 20.41 0.18
N ASN A 165 -7.46 19.63 -0.12
CA ASN A 165 -8.83 20.12 -0.12
C ASN A 165 -9.50 20.09 1.26
N GLU A 166 -8.75 19.85 2.34
CA GLU A 166 -9.25 19.73 3.72
C GLU A 166 -10.35 18.66 3.89
N LEU A 167 -10.39 17.68 2.97
CA LEU A 167 -11.37 16.59 3.01
C LEU A 167 -11.00 15.55 4.07
N ILE A 168 -9.73 15.49 4.46
CA ILE A 168 -9.29 14.73 5.62
C ILE A 168 -9.44 15.60 6.86
N ASN A 169 -10.37 15.20 7.72
CA ASN A 169 -10.79 15.94 8.89
C ASN A 169 -9.74 15.82 10.02
N PHE A 170 -8.54 16.35 9.80
CA PHE A 170 -7.52 16.40 10.83
C PHE A 170 -7.95 17.35 11.94
N ARG A 171 -7.73 16.97 13.20
CA ARG A 171 -7.76 17.96 14.27
C ARG A 171 -6.64 18.97 14.02
N GLY A 172 -6.90 20.23 14.34
CA GLY A 172 -5.90 21.29 14.21
C GLY A 172 -4.64 21.02 15.07
N PRO A 173 -3.60 21.87 14.93
CA PRO A 173 -2.32 21.69 15.61
C PRO A 173 -2.44 21.40 17.11
N LYS A 174 -1.68 20.40 17.58
CA LYS A 174 -1.66 19.93 18.99
C LYS A 174 -0.30 20.22 19.63
N GLU A 175 -0.31 20.52 20.91
CA GLU A 175 0.90 20.75 21.71
C GLU A 175 1.69 19.45 21.87
N LEU A 176 3.01 19.57 21.86
CA LEU A 176 3.88 18.43 22.14
C LEU A 176 3.95 18.18 23.66
N PRO A 177 4.16 16.94 24.10
CA PRO A 177 4.37 16.63 25.52
C PRO A 177 5.48 17.51 26.12
N GLY A 178 5.12 18.32 27.12
CA GLY A 178 6.05 19.23 27.80
C GLY A 178 6.42 20.50 27.03
N ARG A 179 5.65 20.91 26.00
CA ARG A 179 5.85 22.17 25.28
C ARG A 179 4.52 22.88 25.02
N ASP A 180 4.54 24.20 25.14
CA ASP A 180 3.34 25.04 24.90
C ASP A 180 3.13 25.38 23.41
N LYS A 181 4.09 25.04 22.54
CA LYS A 181 4.02 25.34 21.11
C LYS A 181 3.21 24.26 20.40
N LYS A 182 2.08 24.65 19.82
CA LYS A 182 1.29 23.83 18.91
C LYS A 182 2.08 23.52 17.65
N VAL A 183 2.07 22.24 17.26
CA VAL A 183 2.66 21.76 16.00
C VAL A 183 1.61 20.98 15.22
N PRO A 184 1.66 21.02 13.87
CA PRO A 184 0.69 20.29 13.05
C PRO A 184 0.86 18.78 13.20
N PHE A 185 -0.17 18.05 12.81
CA PHE A 185 -0.07 16.62 12.56
C PHE A 185 0.61 16.38 11.21
N VAL A 186 1.49 15.37 11.16
CA VAL A 186 2.32 15.11 9.98
C VAL A 186 2.32 13.63 9.61
N VAL A 187 2.39 13.35 8.32
CA VAL A 187 2.82 12.05 7.78
C VAL A 187 4.34 12.09 7.64
N VAL A 188 5.01 10.98 7.89
CA VAL A 188 6.46 10.86 7.67
C VAL A 188 6.73 10.10 6.37
N GLY A 189 7.66 10.59 5.54
CA GLY A 189 8.09 9.93 4.31
C GLY A 189 9.61 9.89 4.19
N ASP A 190 10.10 9.21 3.15
CA ASP A 190 11.53 9.15 2.83
C ASP A 190 12.08 10.47 2.23
N GLU A 191 13.38 10.49 1.89
CA GLU A 191 14.05 11.68 1.33
C GLU A 191 13.44 12.16 -0.02
N ALA A 192 12.83 11.24 -0.79
CA ALA A 192 12.29 11.51 -2.12
C ALA A 192 11.00 12.34 -2.08
N PHE A 193 10.33 12.42 -0.92
CA PHE A 193 9.15 13.25 -0.73
C PHE A 193 9.50 14.75 -0.55
N PRO A 194 8.56 15.66 -0.89
CA PRO A 194 8.70 17.08 -0.58
C PRO A 194 8.42 17.35 0.90
N LEU A 195 9.09 18.35 1.48
CA LEU A 195 8.74 18.87 2.80
C LEU A 195 7.49 19.76 2.67
N LYS A 196 6.44 19.45 3.44
CA LYS A 196 5.19 20.23 3.52
C LYS A 196 4.74 20.35 4.98
N GLU A 197 3.73 21.19 5.26
CA GLU A 197 3.18 21.36 6.62
C GLU A 197 2.62 20.06 7.21
N TYR A 198 2.13 19.16 6.35
CA TYR A 198 1.55 17.86 6.72
C TYR A 198 2.44 16.67 6.34
N LEU A 199 3.63 16.89 5.76
CA LEU A 199 4.54 15.83 5.30
C LEU A 199 5.97 16.14 5.70
N MET A 200 6.48 15.36 6.65
CA MET A 200 7.83 15.47 7.16
C MET A 200 8.74 14.45 6.48
N LYS A 201 9.98 14.85 6.23
CA LYS A 201 11.02 14.00 5.64
C LYS A 201 12.33 14.08 6.42
N PRO A 202 13.19 13.05 6.36
CA PRO A 202 14.48 13.05 7.05
C PRO A 202 15.44 14.10 6.49
N TYR A 203 16.48 14.41 7.27
CA TYR A 203 17.54 15.30 6.80
C TYR A 203 18.35 14.63 5.66
N PRO A 204 18.66 15.35 4.57
CA PRO A 204 19.44 14.81 3.46
C PRO A 204 20.82 14.35 3.93
N GLN A 205 21.23 13.13 3.54
CA GLN A 205 22.52 12.56 3.96
C GLN A 205 23.75 13.36 3.50
N ARG A 206 23.58 14.27 2.54
CA ARG A 206 24.68 15.02 1.89
C ARG A 206 25.21 16.21 2.70
N CYS A 207 24.50 16.63 3.75
CA CYS A 207 24.90 17.81 4.53
C CYS A 207 25.68 17.39 5.79
N GLY A 208 26.60 18.25 6.25
CA GLY A 208 27.36 18.06 7.49
C GLY A 208 26.46 18.16 8.73
N LEU A 209 25.64 17.12 8.93
CA LEU A 209 24.61 17.08 9.95
C LEU A 209 25.23 16.91 11.33
N ASP A 210 24.75 17.71 12.28
CA ASP A 210 25.12 17.61 13.69
C ASP A 210 24.56 16.31 14.31
N ASP A 211 25.03 15.92 15.50
CA ASP A 211 24.62 14.67 16.14
C ASP A 211 23.12 14.61 16.49
N SER A 212 22.46 15.76 16.67
CA SER A 212 21.01 15.82 16.92
C SER A 212 20.20 15.61 15.64
N GLN A 213 20.73 16.06 14.50
CA GLN A 213 20.15 15.84 13.17
C GLN A 213 20.42 14.43 12.65
N ARG A 214 21.50 13.79 13.11
CA ARG A 214 21.83 12.40 12.76
C ARG A 214 20.79 11.38 13.19
N ILE A 215 20.07 11.66 14.28
CA ILE A 215 19.00 10.80 14.80
C ILE A 215 17.81 10.72 13.81
N PHE A 216 17.62 11.75 12.98
CA PHE A 216 16.56 11.84 11.98
C PHE A 216 17.08 11.57 10.56
N LYS A 217 18.13 10.74 10.46
CA LYS A 217 18.58 10.14 9.20
C LYS A 217 17.85 8.80 9.02
N LEU A 218 17.19 8.64 7.89
CA LEU A 218 16.75 7.34 7.39
C LEU A 218 17.71 6.86 6.30
#